data_AF-E9T1Z1-F1
#
_entry.id   AF-E9T1Z1-F1
#
_cell.length_a   1.000
_cell.length_b   1.000
_cell.length_c   1.000
_cell.angle_alpha   90.00
_cell.angle_beta   90.00
_cell.angle_gamma   90.00
#
_symmetry.space_group_name_H-M   'P 1'
#
loop_
_entity.id
_entity.type
_entity.pdbx_description
1 polymer ?
#
loop_
_entity_poly.entity_id
_entity_poly.type
_entity_poly.pdbx_seq_one_letter_code
_entity_poly.pdbx_strand_id
1 'polypeptide(L)'
;MFDRFRKSARLKMQRAVAEVVRESDRQARIEHENRHDQILAELTAHNAETRRVLDELAQTRGQVAAISERLDVLEQRARRDITHALDIRATAESAQFVLDHMPTAPVFWHPHDTLRYALELVKVDGLALEFGVASGTTLRIVSESLRATGHDVWGFDVWTGLPEAWRTGFPAGEFAQESQPTVPGARLVSGLFEDTLPGFLDEHPGPVAFAHLDADLYSSTRAVLDLLEDRLVPGSVLVFDEYFNYPGWQNHEHRAWTEFVERTGVPFDYLAYTADHEQVVVRIRE
;
A
#
# COMPACT_ATOMS: atom_id res chain seq x y z
N MET A 1 -87.81 50.95 -57.81
CA MET A 1 -86.74 49.99 -58.15
C MET A 1 -85.45 50.27 -57.35
N PHE A 2 -85.02 51.54 -57.23
CA PHE A 2 -83.82 51.96 -56.46
C PHE A 2 -83.81 51.62 -54.96
N ASP A 3 -84.96 51.68 -54.28
CA ASP A 3 -85.01 51.54 -52.81
C ASP A 3 -84.81 50.08 -52.33
N ARG A 4 -85.31 49.11 -53.11
CA ARG A 4 -85.01 47.68 -52.92
C ARG A 4 -83.53 47.38 -53.16
N PHE A 5 -82.91 48.05 -54.14
CA PHE A 5 -81.49 47.88 -54.46
C PHE A 5 -80.60 48.42 -53.33
N ARG A 6 -80.93 49.59 -52.78
CA ARG A 6 -80.21 50.21 -51.65
C ARG A 6 -80.29 49.37 -50.37
N LYS A 7 -81.46 48.79 -50.08
CA LYS A 7 -81.66 47.87 -48.95
C LYS A 7 -80.88 46.55 -49.14
N SER A 8 -80.87 45.99 -50.35
CA SER A 8 -80.09 44.80 -50.68
C SER A 8 -78.57 45.05 -50.59
N ALA A 9 -78.09 46.19 -51.11
CA ALA A 9 -76.69 46.57 -51.02
C ALA A 9 -76.24 46.77 -49.56
N ARG A 10 -77.07 47.40 -48.72
CA ARG A 10 -76.79 47.57 -47.28
C ARG A 10 -76.74 46.23 -46.53
N LEU A 11 -77.66 45.31 -46.82
CA LEU A 11 -77.66 43.96 -46.23
C LEU A 11 -76.43 43.14 -46.67
N LYS A 12 -76.04 43.22 -47.95
CA LYS A 12 -74.81 42.59 -48.45
C LYS A 12 -73.58 43.16 -47.78
N MET A 13 -73.51 44.49 -47.60
CA MET A 13 -72.41 45.17 -46.93
C MET A 13 -72.34 44.80 -45.44
N GLN A 14 -73.47 44.77 -44.72
CA GLN A 14 -73.52 44.32 -43.32
C GLN A 14 -73.11 42.86 -43.17
N ARG A 15 -73.52 41.98 -44.10
CA ARG A 15 -73.12 40.58 -44.11
C ARG A 15 -71.62 40.41 -44.36
N ALA A 16 -71.07 41.17 -45.31
CA ALA A 16 -69.65 41.18 -45.61
C ALA A 16 -68.82 41.69 -44.41
N VAL A 17 -69.25 42.78 -43.76
CA VAL A 17 -68.59 43.29 -42.54
C VAL A 17 -68.68 42.27 -41.40
N ALA A 18 -69.84 41.65 -41.16
CA ALA A 18 -69.99 40.62 -40.13
C ALA A 18 -69.19 39.34 -40.42
N GLU A 19 -68.91 39.04 -41.69
CA GLU A 19 -68.05 37.94 -42.10
C GLU A 19 -66.58 38.27 -41.87
N VAL A 20 -66.13 39.47 -42.26
CA VAL A 20 -64.76 39.95 -41.99
C VAL A 20 -64.48 40.05 -40.49
N VAL A 21 -65.42 40.55 -39.67
CA VAL A 21 -65.26 40.62 -38.22
C VAL A 21 -65.16 39.22 -37.61
N ARG A 22 -66.01 38.27 -38.03
CA ARG A 22 -65.95 36.88 -37.54
C ARG A 22 -64.65 36.18 -37.93
N GLU A 23 -64.15 36.45 -39.14
CA GLU A 23 -62.87 35.90 -39.60
C GLU A 23 -61.69 36.50 -38.84
N SER A 24 -61.70 37.82 -38.61
CA SER A 24 -60.70 38.52 -37.79
C SER A 24 -60.69 38.01 -36.34
N ASP A 25 -61.87 37.82 -35.73
CA ASP A 25 -61.99 37.28 -34.37
C ASP A 25 -61.49 35.83 -34.31
N ARG A 26 -61.77 35.03 -35.33
CA ARG A 26 -61.26 33.65 -35.45
C ARG A 26 -59.75 33.63 -35.54
N GLN A 27 -59.17 34.47 -36.41
CA GLN A 27 -57.73 34.55 -36.60
C GLN A 27 -57.02 35.06 -35.33
N ALA A 28 -57.56 36.08 -34.66
CA ALA A 28 -57.04 36.57 -33.40
C ALA A 28 -57.05 35.50 -32.29
N ARG A 29 -58.09 34.65 -32.23
CA ARG A 29 -58.14 33.52 -31.28
C ARG A 29 -57.08 32.48 -31.56
N ILE A 30 -56.90 32.09 -32.83
CA ILE A 30 -55.86 31.12 -33.24
C ILE A 30 -54.47 31.66 -32.92
N GLU A 31 -54.19 32.94 -33.23
CA GLU A 31 -52.91 33.57 -32.91
C GLU A 31 -52.66 33.69 -31.41
N HIS A 32 -53.72 33.84 -30.61
CA HIS A 32 -53.63 33.88 -29.16
C HIS A 32 -53.39 32.49 -28.57
N GLU A 33 -54.10 31.46 -29.05
CA GLU A 33 -53.88 30.06 -28.69
C GLU A 33 -52.46 29.60 -29.05
N ASN A 34 -52.00 29.88 -30.27
CA ASN A 34 -50.63 29.55 -30.69
C ASN A 34 -49.57 30.24 -29.83
N ARG A 35 -49.77 31.51 -29.46
CA ARG A 35 -48.87 32.23 -28.54
C ARG A 35 -48.89 31.63 -27.14
N HIS A 36 -50.05 31.26 -26.64
CA HIS A 36 -50.17 30.58 -25.36
C HIS A 36 -49.46 29.23 -25.35
N ASP A 37 -49.65 28.42 -26.39
CA ASP A 37 -49.00 27.12 -26.52
C ASP A 37 -47.47 27.26 -26.62
N GLN A 38 -46.99 28.26 -27.36
CA GLN A 38 -45.56 28.56 -27.44
C GLN A 38 -44.99 28.95 -26.05
N ILE A 39 -45.65 29.84 -25.33
CA ILE A 39 -45.23 30.26 -23.98
C ILE A 39 -45.23 29.06 -23.02
N LEU A 40 -46.24 28.18 -23.08
CA LEU A 40 -46.30 26.99 -22.24
C LEU A 40 -45.18 25.99 -22.56
N ALA A 41 -44.83 25.83 -23.84
CA ALA A 41 -43.71 25.00 -24.26
C ALA A 41 -42.37 25.55 -23.78
N GLU A 42 -42.14 26.86 -23.94
CA GLU A 42 -40.94 27.55 -23.44
C GLU A 42 -40.83 27.45 -21.90
N LEU A 43 -41.93 27.65 -21.19
CA LEU A 43 -41.97 27.55 -19.73
C LEU A 43 -41.66 26.12 -19.26
N THR A 44 -42.16 25.11 -19.97
CA THR A 44 -41.90 23.69 -19.66
C THR A 44 -40.44 23.34 -19.92
N ALA A 45 -39.86 23.81 -21.02
CA ALA A 45 -38.45 23.63 -21.32
C ALA A 45 -37.56 24.29 -20.25
N HIS A 46 -37.86 25.54 -19.87
CA HIS A 46 -37.10 26.25 -18.84
C HIS A 46 -37.22 25.59 -17.46
N ASN A 47 -38.41 25.08 -17.12
CA ASN A 47 -38.61 24.32 -15.88
C ASN A 47 -37.82 22.99 -15.88
N ALA A 48 -37.73 22.31 -17.03
CA ALA A 48 -36.93 21.10 -17.17
C ALA A 48 -35.43 21.39 -17.01
N GLU A 49 -34.95 22.47 -17.63
CA GLU A 49 -33.56 22.93 -17.47
C GLU A 49 -33.25 23.34 -16.03
N THR A 50 -34.15 24.09 -15.39
CA THR A 50 -34.02 24.48 -13.99
C THR A 50 -33.92 23.26 -13.06
N ARG A 51 -34.77 22.24 -13.27
CA ARG A 51 -34.70 20.98 -12.50
C ARG A 51 -33.37 20.29 -12.70
N ARG A 52 -32.89 20.18 -13.93
CA ARG A 52 -31.59 19.58 -14.24
C ARG A 52 -30.45 20.32 -13.50
N VAL A 53 -30.43 21.65 -13.53
CA VAL A 53 -29.41 22.45 -12.84
C VAL A 53 -29.50 22.24 -11.32
N LEU A 54 -30.70 22.17 -10.75
CA LEU A 54 -30.89 21.89 -9.32
C LEU A 54 -30.38 20.50 -8.94
N ASP A 55 -30.58 19.49 -9.78
CA ASP A 55 -30.08 18.13 -9.56
C ASP A 55 -28.54 18.09 -9.63
N GLU A 56 -27.93 18.75 -10.61
CA GLU A 56 -26.46 18.89 -10.72
C GLU A 56 -25.86 19.63 -9.50
N LEU A 57 -26.52 20.69 -9.03
CA LEU A 57 -26.12 21.41 -7.82
C LEU A 57 -26.24 20.54 -6.57
N ALA A 58 -27.31 19.74 -6.45
CA ALA A 58 -27.49 18.82 -5.33
C ALA A 58 -26.40 17.74 -5.31
N GLN A 59 -26.06 17.18 -6.47
CA GLN A 59 -24.96 16.22 -6.62
C GLN A 59 -23.62 16.84 -6.24
N THR A 60 -23.32 18.03 -6.77
CA THR A 60 -22.08 18.77 -6.46
C THR A 60 -21.96 19.06 -4.97
N ARG A 61 -23.05 19.51 -4.33
CA ARG A 61 -23.08 19.74 -2.88
C ARG A 61 -22.80 18.45 -2.10
N GLY A 62 -23.31 17.31 -2.55
CA GLY A 62 -23.00 16.00 -1.96
C GLY A 62 -21.53 15.63 -2.07
N GLN A 63 -20.90 15.87 -3.23
CA GLN A 63 -19.47 15.64 -3.42
C GLN A 63 -18.61 16.55 -2.53
N VAL A 64 -18.96 17.84 -2.43
CA VAL A 64 -18.26 18.80 -1.55
C VAL A 64 -18.36 18.35 -0.10
N ALA A 65 -19.54 17.93 0.37
CA ALA A 65 -19.70 17.42 1.73
C ALA A 65 -18.82 16.19 2.02
N ALA A 66 -18.74 15.24 1.08
CA ALA A 66 -17.89 14.06 1.22
C ALA A 66 -16.39 14.40 1.25
N ILE A 67 -15.96 15.43 0.51
CA ILE A 67 -14.57 15.92 0.58
C ILE A 67 -14.31 16.60 1.93
N SER A 68 -15.21 17.45 2.39
CA SER A 68 -15.10 18.11 3.70
C SER A 68 -14.97 17.09 4.83
N GLU A 69 -15.79 16.04 4.84
CA GLU A 69 -15.71 14.97 5.85
C GLU A 69 -14.35 14.25 5.80
N ARG A 70 -13.82 13.96 4.61
CA ARG A 70 -12.48 13.36 4.47
C ARG A 70 -11.37 14.30 4.95
N LEU A 71 -11.50 15.60 4.71
CA LEU A 71 -10.55 16.60 5.19
C LEU A 71 -10.57 16.70 6.72
N ASP A 72 -11.74 16.67 7.35
CA ASP A 72 -11.87 16.69 8.80
C ASP A 72 -11.18 15.46 9.44
N VAL A 73 -11.34 14.27 8.82
CA VAL A 73 -10.66 13.05 9.26
C VAL A 73 -9.13 13.18 9.11
N LEU A 74 -8.64 13.73 8.00
CA LEU A 74 -7.21 13.94 7.79
C LEU A 74 -6.63 14.99 8.77
N GLU A 75 -7.36 16.07 9.01
CA GLU A 75 -6.97 17.08 10.01
C GLU A 75 -6.90 16.46 11.41
N GLN A 76 -7.92 15.68 11.79
CA GLN A 76 -7.95 15.01 13.08
C GLN A 76 -6.79 14.03 13.23
N ARG A 77 -6.50 13.23 12.19
CA ARG A 77 -5.33 12.33 12.17
C ARG A 77 -4.04 13.10 12.34
N ALA A 78 -3.81 14.12 11.52
CA ALA A 78 -2.59 14.93 11.58
C ALA A 78 -2.38 15.64 12.93
N ARG A 79 -3.45 15.95 13.67
CA ARG A 79 -3.36 16.66 14.96
C ARG A 79 -3.34 15.75 16.19
N ARG A 80 -3.98 14.58 16.14
CA ARG A 80 -4.29 13.80 17.36
C ARG A 80 -4.00 12.30 17.25
N ASP A 81 -3.77 11.78 16.05
CA ASP A 81 -3.43 10.38 15.87
C ASP A 81 -1.93 10.19 16.11
N ILE A 82 -1.61 9.67 17.29
CA ILE A 82 -0.23 9.44 17.72
C ILE A 82 0.43 8.36 16.86
N THR A 83 -0.30 7.30 16.49
CA THR A 83 0.23 6.23 15.64
C THR A 83 0.62 6.80 14.28
N HIS A 84 -0.26 7.59 13.66
CA HIS A 84 0.04 8.26 12.39
C HIS A 84 1.27 9.17 12.47
N ALA A 85 1.40 9.94 13.56
CA ALA A 85 2.55 10.81 13.77
C ALA A 85 3.86 10.03 13.98
N LEU A 86 3.80 8.89 14.66
CA LEU A 86 4.94 7.99 14.84
C LEU A 86 5.37 7.36 13.51
N ASP A 87 4.43 6.94 12.67
CA ASP A 87 4.73 6.37 11.34
C ASP A 87 5.41 7.40 10.44
N ILE A 88 4.88 8.63 10.35
CA ILE A 88 5.51 9.72 9.58
C ILE A 88 6.94 9.95 10.06
N ARG A 89 7.16 9.94 11.36
CA ARG A 89 8.49 10.13 11.94
C ARG A 89 9.43 8.97 11.60
N ALA A 90 8.98 7.73 11.76
CA ALA A 90 9.76 6.54 11.44
C ALA A 90 10.16 6.50 9.96
N THR A 91 9.22 6.80 9.06
CA THR A 91 9.51 6.91 7.61
C THR A 91 10.49 8.03 7.32
N ALA A 92 10.37 9.20 7.96
CA ALA A 92 11.32 10.30 7.77
C ALA A 92 12.74 9.96 8.25
N GLU A 93 12.87 9.32 9.42
CA GLU A 93 14.14 8.85 9.96
C GLU A 93 14.77 7.77 9.06
N SER A 94 13.95 6.86 8.52
CA SER A 94 14.39 5.79 7.62
C SER A 94 14.81 6.33 6.25
N ALA A 95 14.06 7.31 5.71
CA ALA A 95 14.42 7.98 4.47
C ALA A 95 15.76 8.72 4.61
N GLN A 96 16.01 9.37 5.75
CA GLN A 96 17.30 9.99 6.03
C GLN A 96 18.43 8.94 6.09
N PHE A 97 18.20 7.82 6.78
CA PHE A 97 19.16 6.71 6.81
C PHE A 97 19.50 6.19 5.40
N VAL A 98 18.50 5.99 4.55
CA VAL A 98 18.69 5.58 3.15
C VAL A 98 19.52 6.61 2.38
N LEU A 99 19.25 7.90 2.53
CA LEU A 99 20.02 8.95 1.86
C LEU A 99 21.49 8.94 2.27
N ASP A 100 21.76 8.68 3.54
CA ASP A 100 23.12 8.72 4.09
C ASP A 100 23.92 7.44 3.77
N HIS A 101 23.27 6.28 3.77
CA HIS A 101 23.95 4.98 3.71
C HIS A 101 23.71 4.18 2.42
N MET A 102 22.63 4.49 1.69
CA MET A 102 22.16 3.74 0.51
C MET A 102 21.79 4.63 -0.68
N PRO A 103 22.52 5.73 -1.01
CA PRO A 103 22.08 6.72 -2.00
C PRO A 103 21.96 6.17 -3.43
N THR A 104 22.61 5.04 -3.72
CA THR A 104 22.60 4.37 -5.03
C THR A 104 22.16 2.91 -4.94
N ALA A 105 21.66 2.46 -3.78
CA ALA A 105 21.22 1.09 -3.63
C ALA A 105 19.91 0.86 -4.44
N PRO A 106 19.78 -0.28 -5.14
CA PRO A 106 18.50 -0.72 -5.68
C PRO A 106 17.38 -0.70 -4.63
N VAL A 107 16.20 -0.30 -5.08
CA VAL A 107 14.97 -0.24 -4.27
C VAL A 107 13.92 -1.14 -4.90
N PHE A 108 13.24 -1.93 -4.06
CA PHE A 108 12.13 -2.77 -4.46
C PHE A 108 10.87 -2.40 -3.68
N TRP A 109 9.70 -2.77 -4.21
CA TRP A 109 8.40 -2.45 -3.61
C TRP A 109 7.74 -3.64 -2.91
N HIS A 110 8.39 -4.81 -2.94
CA HIS A 110 7.91 -5.99 -2.26
C HIS A 110 9.07 -6.69 -1.57
N PRO A 111 8.94 -7.09 -0.29
CA PRO A 111 10.03 -7.73 0.46
C PRO A 111 10.56 -9.00 -0.22
N HIS A 112 9.66 -9.84 -0.73
CA HIS A 112 10.07 -11.02 -1.52
C HIS A 112 10.94 -10.70 -2.74
N ASP A 113 10.80 -9.53 -3.37
CA ASP A 113 11.67 -9.14 -4.50
C ASP A 113 13.05 -8.71 -4.00
N THR A 114 13.12 -7.98 -2.88
CA THR A 114 14.36 -7.67 -2.17
C THR A 114 15.12 -8.94 -1.75
N LEU A 115 14.41 -9.91 -1.16
CA LEU A 115 14.96 -11.21 -0.78
C LEU A 115 15.51 -11.98 -2.00
N ARG A 116 14.76 -12.01 -3.11
CA ARG A 116 15.23 -12.66 -4.35
C ARG A 116 16.49 -11.99 -4.91
N TYR A 117 16.52 -10.66 -4.91
CA TYR A 117 17.72 -9.92 -5.29
C TYR A 117 18.91 -10.27 -4.40
N ALA A 118 18.73 -10.36 -3.09
CA ALA A 118 19.79 -10.78 -2.17
C ALA A 118 20.31 -12.19 -2.50
N LEU A 119 19.42 -13.13 -2.80
CA LEU A 119 19.78 -14.52 -3.14
C LEU A 119 20.58 -14.60 -4.46
N GLU A 120 20.32 -13.72 -5.42
CA GLU A 120 21.13 -13.62 -6.66
C GLU A 120 22.57 -13.17 -6.39
N LEU A 121 22.82 -12.47 -5.29
CA LEU A 121 24.15 -11.98 -4.90
C LEU A 121 24.98 -13.03 -4.17
N VAL A 122 24.38 -14.16 -3.76
CA VAL A 122 25.10 -15.26 -3.11
C VAL A 122 26.03 -15.92 -4.14
N LYS A 123 27.33 -15.92 -3.83
CA LYS A 123 28.40 -16.48 -4.68
C LYS A 123 29.39 -17.35 -3.91
N VAL A 124 29.40 -17.26 -2.59
CA VAL A 124 30.26 -18.04 -1.71
C VAL A 124 29.57 -19.37 -1.43
N ASP A 125 30.30 -20.48 -1.47
CA ASP A 125 29.76 -21.77 -1.04
C ASP A 125 29.55 -21.76 0.47
N GLY A 126 28.46 -22.35 0.96
CA GLY A 126 28.23 -22.44 2.41
C GLY A 126 26.77 -22.70 2.76
N LEU A 127 26.47 -22.52 4.04
CA LEU A 127 25.12 -22.66 4.57
C LEU A 127 24.24 -21.47 4.17
N ALA A 128 22.96 -21.74 3.94
CA ALA A 128 21.92 -20.73 3.80
C ALA A 128 20.92 -20.89 4.94
N LEU A 129 20.88 -19.90 5.83
CA LEU A 129 20.15 -19.98 7.10
C LEU A 129 19.03 -18.93 7.13
N GLU A 130 17.86 -19.30 7.65
CA GLU A 130 16.77 -18.38 8.00
C GLU A 130 16.45 -18.52 9.49
N PHE A 131 16.27 -17.39 10.17
CA PHE A 131 15.95 -17.32 11.59
C PHE A 131 14.61 -16.61 11.75
N GLY A 132 13.59 -17.37 12.18
CA GLY A 132 12.18 -16.96 12.06
C GLY A 132 11.58 -17.49 10.76
N VAL A 133 10.91 -18.64 10.84
CA VAL A 133 10.37 -19.35 9.67
C VAL A 133 8.85 -19.18 9.57
N ALA A 134 8.16 -19.19 10.72
CA ALA A 134 6.71 -19.14 10.82
C ALA A 134 6.03 -20.12 9.84
N SER A 135 5.34 -19.60 8.82
CA SER A 135 4.65 -20.39 7.79
C SER A 135 5.57 -21.05 6.74
N GLY A 136 6.86 -20.69 6.72
CA GLY A 136 7.88 -21.17 5.78
C GLY A 136 7.80 -20.56 4.38
N THR A 137 7.16 -19.39 4.24
CA THR A 137 6.99 -18.72 2.94
C THR A 137 8.33 -18.19 2.39
N THR A 138 9.08 -17.48 3.21
CA THR A 138 10.42 -16.95 2.92
C THR A 138 11.45 -18.07 2.79
N LEU A 139 11.45 -19.06 3.70
CA LEU A 139 12.29 -20.27 3.56
C LEU A 139 12.12 -20.99 2.21
N ARG A 140 10.88 -21.06 1.72
CA ARG A 140 10.58 -21.66 0.41
C ARG A 140 11.23 -20.88 -0.72
N ILE A 141 11.19 -19.55 -0.66
CA ILE A 141 11.85 -18.67 -1.63
C ILE A 141 13.36 -18.90 -1.63
N VAL A 142 13.97 -18.98 -0.44
CA VAL A 142 15.41 -19.25 -0.27
C VAL A 142 15.77 -20.62 -0.88
N SER A 143 15.04 -21.67 -0.48
CA SER A 143 15.23 -23.05 -0.97
C SER A 143 15.12 -23.17 -2.49
N GLU A 144 14.10 -22.55 -3.08
CA GLU A 144 13.91 -22.59 -4.54
C GLU A 144 15.01 -21.86 -5.29
N SER A 145 15.44 -20.70 -4.78
CA SER A 145 16.43 -19.84 -5.44
C SER A 145 17.83 -20.45 -5.41
N LEU A 146 18.21 -21.10 -4.30
CA LEU A 146 19.53 -21.71 -4.11
C LEU A 146 19.59 -23.19 -4.52
N ARG A 147 18.49 -23.78 -5.00
CA ARG A 147 18.47 -25.19 -5.44
C ARG A 147 19.52 -25.49 -6.50
N ALA A 148 19.71 -24.59 -7.47
CA ALA A 148 20.64 -24.80 -8.58
C ALA A 148 22.12 -24.68 -8.15
N THR A 149 22.39 -23.97 -7.05
CA THR A 149 23.74 -23.78 -6.50
C THR A 149 24.08 -24.83 -5.44
N GLY A 150 23.15 -25.70 -5.08
CA GLY A 150 23.38 -26.84 -4.18
C GLY A 150 23.68 -26.45 -2.73
N HIS A 151 23.28 -25.26 -2.29
CA HIS A 151 23.45 -24.85 -0.90
C HIS A 151 22.54 -25.65 0.03
N ASP A 152 23.03 -25.93 1.24
CA ASP A 152 22.24 -26.52 2.30
C ASP A 152 21.39 -25.44 2.99
N VAL A 153 20.07 -25.54 2.84
CA VAL A 153 19.11 -24.54 3.33
C VAL A 153 18.45 -25.01 4.63
N TRP A 154 18.51 -24.17 5.65
CA TRP A 154 18.00 -24.46 6.98
C TRP A 154 17.18 -23.31 7.55
N GLY A 155 16.06 -23.62 8.20
CA GLY A 155 15.24 -22.66 8.93
C GLY A 155 15.20 -22.98 10.42
N PHE A 156 15.33 -21.95 11.26
CA PHE A 156 15.31 -22.02 12.72
C PHE A 156 14.06 -21.33 13.25
N ASP A 157 13.31 -22.00 14.11
CA ASP A 157 12.14 -21.41 14.75
C ASP A 157 11.80 -22.13 16.06
N VAL A 158 11.17 -21.40 16.99
CA VAL A 158 10.67 -21.93 18.27
C VAL A 158 9.24 -22.47 18.16
N TRP A 159 8.51 -22.07 17.12
CA TRP A 159 7.11 -22.40 16.80
C TRP A 159 6.07 -21.87 17.79
N THR A 160 6.48 -21.50 19.01
CA THR A 160 5.62 -20.91 20.03
C THR A 160 5.43 -19.39 19.87
N GLY A 161 5.98 -18.80 18.81
CA GLY A 161 5.93 -17.36 18.57
C GLY A 161 6.95 -16.58 19.40
N LEU A 162 6.80 -15.25 19.42
CA LEU A 162 7.72 -14.34 20.09
C LEU A 162 7.93 -14.69 21.58
N PRO A 163 9.17 -14.73 22.08
CA PRO A 163 9.45 -15.01 23.50
C PRO A 163 9.02 -13.87 24.42
N GLU A 164 9.00 -12.64 23.92
CA GLU A 164 8.60 -11.43 24.63
C GLU A 164 7.86 -10.46 23.70
N ALA A 165 7.23 -9.42 24.26
CA ALA A 165 6.57 -8.42 23.44
C ALA A 165 7.61 -7.59 22.65
N TRP A 166 7.39 -7.44 21.35
CA TRP A 166 8.31 -6.74 20.45
C TRP A 166 8.01 -5.24 20.36
N ARG A 167 6.85 -4.89 19.78
CA ARG A 167 6.36 -3.51 19.62
C ARG A 167 4.86 -3.46 19.84
N THR A 168 4.28 -2.25 19.84
CA THR A 168 2.83 -2.10 20.02
C THR A 168 2.09 -2.91 18.95
N GLY A 169 1.22 -3.83 19.38
CA GLY A 169 0.49 -4.73 18.50
C GLY A 169 1.06 -6.15 18.39
N PHE A 170 2.27 -6.41 18.91
CA PHE A 170 2.97 -7.69 18.81
C PHE A 170 3.35 -8.23 20.20
N PRO A 171 2.41 -8.90 20.89
CA PRO A 171 2.65 -9.47 22.21
C PRO A 171 3.52 -10.74 22.15
N ALA A 172 3.97 -11.22 23.32
CA ALA A 172 4.58 -12.54 23.41
C ALA A 172 3.63 -13.63 22.89
N GLY A 173 4.16 -14.60 22.15
CA GLY A 173 3.41 -15.65 21.46
C GLY A 173 2.82 -15.24 20.11
N GLU A 174 2.99 -13.99 19.67
CA GLU A 174 2.64 -13.60 18.30
C GLU A 174 3.42 -14.44 17.30
N PHE A 175 2.80 -14.73 16.15
CA PHE A 175 3.31 -15.62 15.10
C PHE A 175 3.45 -17.11 15.45
N ALA A 176 2.93 -17.55 16.60
CA ALA A 176 2.92 -18.98 16.96
C ALA A 176 2.25 -19.84 15.87
N GLN A 177 2.86 -21.00 15.60
CA GLN A 177 2.39 -21.95 14.60
C GLN A 177 1.75 -23.17 15.28
N GLU A 178 0.63 -23.64 14.77
CA GLU A 178 -0.01 -24.87 15.26
C GLU A 178 0.85 -26.11 14.97
N SER A 179 1.64 -26.07 13.90
CA SER A 179 2.52 -27.17 13.49
C SER A 179 3.67 -26.65 12.63
N GLN A 180 4.75 -27.42 12.57
CA GLN A 180 5.91 -27.09 11.73
C GLN A 180 5.52 -27.16 10.25
N PRO A 181 5.88 -26.16 9.43
CA PRO A 181 5.61 -26.20 8.00
C PRO A 181 6.46 -27.27 7.32
N THR A 182 6.04 -27.70 6.13
CA THR A 182 6.88 -28.48 5.23
C THR A 182 7.40 -27.58 4.12
N VAL A 183 8.72 -27.43 4.03
CA VAL A 183 9.39 -26.62 3.00
C VAL A 183 10.30 -27.50 2.17
N PRO A 184 9.92 -27.87 0.94
CA PRO A 184 10.74 -28.72 0.08
C PRO A 184 12.12 -28.13 -0.19
N GLY A 185 13.17 -28.92 0.02
CA GLY A 185 14.57 -28.50 -0.19
C GLY A 185 15.21 -27.76 0.98
N ALA A 186 14.44 -27.48 2.05
CA ALA A 186 14.97 -26.96 3.30
C ALA A 186 14.76 -27.95 4.45
N ARG A 187 15.56 -27.81 5.50
CA ARG A 187 15.43 -28.56 6.76
C ARG A 187 15.14 -27.59 7.90
N LEU A 188 14.47 -28.07 8.95
CA LEU A 188 14.03 -27.23 10.06
C LEU A 188 14.72 -27.64 11.36
N VAL A 189 15.10 -26.64 12.14
CA VAL A 189 15.63 -26.79 13.50
C VAL A 189 14.65 -26.15 14.46
N SER A 190 14.25 -26.91 15.48
CA SER A 190 13.21 -26.50 16.44
C SER A 190 13.82 -26.10 17.77
N GLY A 191 13.57 -24.87 18.21
CA GLY A 191 14.00 -24.37 19.51
C GLY A 191 14.47 -22.92 19.45
N LEU A 192 14.89 -22.38 20.60
CA LEU A 192 15.49 -21.05 20.66
C LEU A 192 16.84 -21.05 19.92
N PHE A 193 17.17 -19.92 19.30
CA PHE A 193 18.40 -19.79 18.51
C PHE A 193 19.65 -20.04 19.37
N GLU A 194 19.69 -19.47 20.58
CA GLU A 194 20.79 -19.64 21.53
C GLU A 194 20.99 -21.09 22.00
N ASP A 195 19.93 -21.89 22.02
CA ASP A 195 19.99 -23.29 22.45
C ASP A 195 20.36 -24.24 21.30
N THR A 196 20.01 -23.88 20.06
CA THR A 196 20.05 -24.80 18.92
C THR A 196 21.17 -24.50 17.93
N LEU A 197 21.48 -23.23 17.68
CA LEU A 197 22.47 -22.82 16.69
C LEU A 197 23.90 -23.27 17.04
N PRO A 198 24.38 -23.24 18.31
CA PRO A 198 25.75 -23.69 18.62
C PRO A 198 26.01 -25.15 18.21
N GLY A 199 25.15 -26.08 18.66
CA GLY A 199 25.28 -27.50 18.31
C GLY A 199 25.12 -27.76 16.81
N PHE A 200 24.24 -27.00 16.15
CA PHE A 200 24.08 -27.07 14.71
C PHE A 200 25.37 -26.68 13.95
N LEU A 201 26.02 -25.58 14.35
CA LEU A 201 27.25 -25.09 13.72
C LEU A 201 28.45 -26.02 13.92
N ASP A 202 28.48 -26.77 15.03
CA ASP A 202 29.46 -27.82 15.30
C ASP A 202 29.29 -29.02 14.34
N GLU A 203 28.05 -29.42 14.07
CA GLU A 203 27.72 -30.53 13.17
C GLU A 203 27.87 -30.18 11.68
N HIS A 204 27.76 -28.90 11.34
CA HIS A 204 27.78 -28.41 9.95
C HIS A 204 28.92 -27.40 9.76
N PRO A 205 30.19 -27.82 9.61
CA PRO A 205 31.31 -26.90 9.46
C PRO A 205 31.29 -26.16 8.11
N GLY A 206 31.83 -24.93 8.07
CA GLY A 206 31.94 -24.11 6.85
C GLY A 206 31.30 -22.72 6.98
N PRO A 207 31.52 -21.82 6.02
CA PRO A 207 30.96 -20.47 6.11
C PRO A 207 29.43 -20.45 6.00
N VAL A 208 28.82 -19.36 6.45
CA VAL A 208 27.43 -19.01 6.13
C VAL A 208 27.44 -18.12 4.91
N ALA A 209 26.99 -18.65 3.78
CA ALA A 209 26.90 -17.92 2.52
C ALA A 209 25.74 -16.91 2.54
N PHE A 210 24.63 -17.29 3.19
CA PHE A 210 23.42 -16.49 3.27
C PHE A 210 22.77 -16.61 4.65
N ALA A 211 22.37 -15.47 5.23
CA ALA A 211 21.55 -15.42 6.45
C ALA A 211 20.36 -14.48 6.27
N HIS A 212 19.14 -15.00 6.45
CA HIS A 212 17.92 -14.23 6.58
C HIS A 212 17.57 -14.09 8.06
N LEU A 213 17.66 -12.88 8.58
CA LEU A 213 17.39 -12.50 9.96
C LEU A 213 15.97 -11.92 10.00
N ASP A 214 15.01 -12.76 10.38
CA ASP A 214 13.58 -12.46 10.49
C ASP A 214 13.14 -12.73 11.94
N ALA A 215 13.88 -12.10 12.86
CA ALA A 215 13.87 -12.47 14.28
C ALA A 215 13.16 -11.45 15.16
N ASP A 216 12.71 -10.32 14.57
CA ASP A 216 12.01 -9.15 15.13
C ASP A 216 12.76 -8.42 16.27
N LEU A 217 13.15 -9.18 17.28
CA LEU A 217 13.73 -8.73 18.52
C LEU A 217 15.23 -8.46 18.38
N TYR A 218 15.68 -7.42 19.09
CA TYR A 218 17.09 -7.13 19.28
C TYR A 218 17.85 -8.31 19.91
N SER A 219 17.29 -8.90 20.96
CA SER A 219 17.90 -10.01 21.71
C SER A 219 18.13 -11.22 20.81
N SER A 220 17.10 -11.63 20.06
CA SER A 220 17.18 -12.72 19.10
C SER A 220 18.20 -12.46 17.99
N THR A 221 18.13 -11.28 17.34
CA THR A 221 19.04 -10.92 16.24
C THR A 221 20.49 -10.85 16.70
N ARG A 222 20.73 -10.24 17.86
CA ARG A 222 22.06 -10.16 18.48
C ARG A 222 22.62 -11.55 18.75
N ALA A 223 21.84 -12.44 19.36
CA ALA A 223 22.29 -13.79 19.68
C ALA A 223 22.70 -14.55 18.41
N VAL A 224 21.94 -14.44 17.33
CA VAL A 224 22.28 -15.04 16.04
C VAL A 224 23.57 -14.44 15.48
N LEU A 225 23.70 -13.11 15.42
CA LEU A 225 24.91 -12.45 14.90
C LEU A 225 26.17 -12.83 15.69
N ASP A 226 26.09 -12.85 17.02
CA ASP A 226 27.21 -13.23 17.89
C ASP A 226 27.63 -14.70 17.67
N LEU A 227 26.67 -15.61 17.43
CA LEU A 227 26.94 -17.02 17.15
C LEU A 227 27.46 -17.27 15.73
N LEU A 228 27.10 -16.41 14.77
CA LEU A 228 27.55 -16.50 13.38
C LEU A 228 28.86 -15.79 13.10
N GLU A 229 29.44 -15.05 14.05
CA GLU A 229 30.62 -14.20 13.85
C GLU A 229 31.76 -14.88 13.07
N ASP A 230 32.21 -16.05 13.54
CA ASP A 230 33.31 -16.81 12.93
C ASP A 230 32.93 -17.49 11.61
N ARG A 231 31.66 -17.39 11.20
CA ARG A 231 31.08 -18.05 10.03
C ARG A 231 30.74 -17.06 8.91
N LEU A 232 30.67 -15.76 9.22
CA LEU A 232 30.48 -14.70 8.25
C LEU A 232 31.83 -14.38 7.58
N VAL A 233 31.89 -14.54 6.26
CA VAL A 233 33.10 -14.37 5.46
C VAL A 233 32.89 -13.31 4.37
N PRO A 234 33.94 -12.76 3.76
CA PRO A 234 33.79 -11.88 2.61
C PRO A 234 32.89 -12.51 1.53
N GLY A 235 31.85 -11.79 1.13
CA GLY A 235 30.83 -12.25 0.21
C GLY A 235 29.60 -12.90 0.85
N SER A 236 29.58 -13.16 2.16
CA SER A 236 28.37 -13.53 2.89
C SER A 236 27.30 -12.46 2.73
N VAL A 237 26.09 -12.87 2.37
CA VAL A 237 24.93 -11.97 2.20
C VAL A 237 23.99 -12.14 3.37
N LEU A 238 23.59 -11.02 3.97
CA LEU A 238 22.65 -10.95 5.08
C LEU A 238 21.41 -10.18 4.62
N VAL A 239 20.23 -10.63 5.01
CA VAL A 239 18.97 -9.90 4.83
C VAL A 239 18.35 -9.74 6.19
N PHE A 240 18.06 -8.51 6.57
CA PHE A 240 17.30 -8.17 7.76
C PHE A 240 15.85 -7.92 7.35
N ASP A 241 14.90 -8.64 7.95
CA ASP A 241 13.48 -8.49 7.63
C ASP A 241 12.93 -7.18 8.19
N GLU A 242 13.38 -6.81 9.40
CA GLU A 242 12.80 -5.76 10.24
C GLU A 242 13.83 -4.68 10.63
N TYR A 243 14.50 -4.12 9.62
CA TYR A 243 15.64 -3.23 9.81
C TYR A 243 15.27 -1.78 10.15
N PHE A 244 14.29 -1.20 9.46
CA PHE A 244 13.90 0.21 9.57
C PHE A 244 12.41 0.45 9.29
N ASN A 245 11.96 1.70 9.14
CA ASN A 245 10.64 2.08 8.64
C ASN A 245 9.43 1.75 9.54
N TYR A 246 9.67 1.59 10.84
CA TYR A 246 8.61 1.52 11.85
C TYR A 246 8.98 2.22 13.16
N PRO A 247 8.01 2.66 13.98
CA PRO A 247 8.32 3.37 15.21
C PRO A 247 9.24 2.58 16.15
N GLY A 248 10.46 3.10 16.38
CA GLY A 248 11.44 2.51 17.30
C GLY A 248 12.41 1.52 16.67
N TRP A 249 12.43 1.36 15.34
CA TRP A 249 13.30 0.43 14.59
C TRP A 249 14.78 0.46 15.00
N GLN A 250 15.29 1.62 15.42
CA GLN A 250 16.68 1.79 15.84
C GLN A 250 17.07 0.98 17.07
N ASN A 251 16.11 0.38 17.79
CA ASN A 251 16.34 -0.40 19.01
C ASN A 251 16.33 -1.92 18.78
N HIS A 252 16.08 -2.38 17.55
CA HIS A 252 15.86 -3.79 17.21
C HIS A 252 17.02 -4.32 16.34
N GLU A 253 16.73 -4.86 15.16
CA GLU A 253 17.73 -5.47 14.27
C GLU A 253 18.83 -4.48 13.87
N HIS A 254 18.46 -3.22 13.60
CA HIS A 254 19.43 -2.15 13.32
C HIS A 254 20.45 -1.98 14.46
N ARG A 255 19.98 -2.02 15.71
CA ARG A 255 20.85 -1.92 16.88
C ARG A 255 21.78 -3.12 16.99
N ALA A 256 21.23 -4.33 16.84
CA ALA A 256 22.00 -5.56 16.90
C ALA A 256 23.12 -5.56 15.84
N TRP A 257 22.79 -5.17 14.61
CA TRP A 257 23.78 -5.04 13.53
C TRP A 257 24.84 -3.97 13.81
N THR A 258 24.41 -2.79 14.27
CA THR A 258 25.34 -1.68 14.55
C THR A 258 26.33 -2.06 15.66
N GLU A 259 25.85 -2.63 16.77
CA GLU A 259 26.71 -3.09 17.86
C GLU A 259 27.64 -4.22 17.40
N PHE A 260 27.17 -5.14 16.54
CA PHE A 260 27.99 -6.21 15.97
C PHE A 260 29.12 -5.66 15.10
N VAL A 261 28.83 -4.71 14.20
CA VAL A 261 29.83 -4.07 13.35
C VAL A 261 30.84 -3.27 14.18
N GLU A 262 30.37 -2.50 15.16
CA GLU A 262 31.25 -1.72 16.04
C GLU A 262 32.21 -2.61 16.83
N ARG A 263 31.72 -3.77 17.30
CA ARG A 263 32.49 -4.74 18.07
C ARG A 263 33.52 -5.49 17.22
N THR A 264 33.13 -5.93 16.03
CA THR A 264 33.95 -6.80 15.17
C THR A 264 34.83 -6.02 14.19
N GLY A 265 34.45 -4.78 13.88
CA GLY A 265 35.07 -3.99 12.82
C GLY A 265 34.84 -4.57 11.42
N VAL A 266 33.87 -5.49 11.25
CA VAL A 266 33.64 -6.17 9.97
C VAL A 266 33.26 -5.16 8.89
N PRO A 267 33.98 -5.11 7.75
CA PRO A 267 33.61 -4.23 6.66
C PRO A 267 32.39 -4.79 5.93
N PHE A 268 31.45 -3.93 5.57
CA PHE A 268 30.22 -4.35 4.88
C PHE A 268 29.67 -3.26 3.95
N ASP A 269 28.80 -3.66 3.01
CA ASP A 269 28.02 -2.75 2.16
C ASP A 269 26.52 -3.01 2.35
N TYR A 270 25.71 -1.95 2.33
CA TYR A 270 24.27 -2.05 2.09
C TYR A 270 24.00 -2.16 0.59
N LEU A 271 23.21 -3.15 0.18
CA LEU A 271 23.07 -3.51 -1.25
C LEU A 271 21.68 -3.31 -1.82
N ALA A 272 20.62 -3.31 -1.01
CA ALA A 272 19.25 -3.03 -1.42
C ALA A 272 18.34 -2.83 -0.21
N TYR A 273 17.16 -2.27 -0.44
CA TYR A 273 16.13 -2.11 0.58
C TYR A 273 14.72 -2.15 -0.03
N THR A 274 13.71 -2.35 0.81
CA THR A 274 12.29 -2.29 0.42
C THR A 274 11.72 -0.89 0.70
N ALA A 275 11.04 -0.29 -0.28
CA ALA A 275 10.62 1.12 -0.27
C ALA A 275 9.58 1.46 0.79
N ASP A 276 8.58 0.60 0.94
CA ASP A 276 7.40 0.78 1.78
C ASP A 276 7.26 -0.37 2.81
N HIS A 277 8.39 -1.01 3.13
CA HIS A 277 8.50 -2.04 4.16
C HIS A 277 9.83 -1.87 4.91
N GLU A 278 10.31 -2.92 5.58
CA GLU A 278 11.28 -2.80 6.68
C GLU A 278 12.65 -3.43 6.32
N GLN A 279 12.73 -4.16 5.19
CA GLN A 279 13.89 -4.99 4.85
C GLN A 279 15.11 -4.24 4.29
N VAL A 280 16.30 -4.73 4.63
CA VAL A 280 17.60 -4.27 4.09
C VAL A 280 18.52 -5.46 3.79
N VAL A 281 19.25 -5.37 2.67
CA VAL A 281 20.27 -6.35 2.26
C VAL A 281 21.66 -5.81 2.58
N VAL A 282 22.48 -6.66 3.19
CA VAL A 282 23.87 -6.39 3.56
C VAL A 282 24.78 -7.44 2.94
N ARG A 283 26.02 -7.07 2.61
CA ARG A 283 27.08 -8.03 2.26
C ARG A 283 28.37 -7.71 2.99
N ILE A 284 29.00 -8.75 3.53
CA ILE A 284 30.33 -8.66 4.12
C ILE A 284 31.37 -8.42 3.03
N ARG A 285 32.23 -7.41 3.22
CA ARG A 285 33.31 -7.05 2.30
C ARG A 285 34.60 -7.79 2.62
N GLU A 286 35.52 -7.77 1.67
CA GLU A 286 36.93 -8.17 1.87
C GLU A 286 37.65 -7.28 2.89
#